data_AF-A0A388KDR2-F1
#
_entry.id   AF-A0A388KDR2-F1
#
_cell.length_a   1.000
_cell.length_b   1.000
_cell.length_c   1.000
_cell.angle_alpha   90.00
_cell.angle_beta   90.00
_cell.angle_gamma   90.00
#
_symmetry.space_group_name_H-M   'P 1'
#
loop_
_entity.id
_entity.type
_entity.pdbx_description
1 polymer ?
#
loop_
_entity_poly.entity_id
_entity_poly.type
_entity_poly.pdbx_seq_one_letter_code
_entity_poly.pdbx_strand_id
1 'polypeptide(L)'
;MSLLTRSQTKAMDRKAGESLLAYEERLAAFIQEANNRATAAAKERNRLEQEEEAKRQKEEQDRLRQEEAEAKRQKEEQDRLRQEEADLQAAAEHRSRQRERLFTRETVIDDEAAHWVEVTSADGAPETEKGLSALAQVSHDLVATCALQQEEILHLQQTVDQMLARLQALEKQPATVAAAGPSTLTTRVQVLEDDVSNIKRVHQDFRTSQ
;
A
#
# COMPACT_ATOMS: atom_id res chain seq x y z
N MET A 1 -10.00 51.66 9.36
CA MET A 1 -9.80 53.05 8.90
C MET A 1 -8.32 53.34 8.97
N SER A 2 -7.67 53.61 7.84
CA SER A 2 -6.25 53.99 7.81
C SER A 2 -6.12 55.41 8.39
N LEU A 3 -5.44 55.55 9.52
CA LEU A 3 -5.24 56.83 10.18
C LEU A 3 -4.24 57.68 9.38
N LEU A 4 -4.62 58.91 9.02
CA LEU A 4 -3.70 59.82 8.35
C LEU A 4 -2.53 60.15 9.27
N THR A 5 -1.32 60.04 8.72
CA THR A 5 -0.09 60.37 9.45
C THR A 5 0.09 61.89 9.54
N ARG A 6 0.78 62.37 10.59
CA ARG A 6 1.03 63.80 10.85
C ARG A 6 1.71 64.54 9.68
N SER A 7 2.43 63.83 8.81
CA SER A 7 3.04 64.37 7.59
C SER A 7 2.03 64.54 6.44
N GLN A 8 1.00 63.70 6.37
CA GLN A 8 -0.08 63.80 5.37
C GLN A 8 -1.02 64.97 5.69
N THR A 9 -1.33 65.21 6.97
CA THR A 9 -2.17 66.35 7.37
C THR A 9 -1.52 67.70 7.10
N LYS A 10 -0.19 67.81 7.23
CA LYS A 10 0.57 69.04 6.89
C LYS A 10 0.53 69.37 5.39
N ALA A 11 0.37 68.38 4.52
CA ALA A 11 0.18 68.61 3.08
C ALA A 11 -1.23 69.15 2.75
N MET A 12 -2.17 69.04 3.68
CA MET A 12 -3.55 69.53 3.52
C MET A 12 -3.71 70.99 3.94
N ASP A 13 -2.68 71.64 4.51
CA ASP A 13 -2.75 73.05 4.90
C ASP A 13 -2.77 73.97 3.67
N ARG A 14 -3.44 75.13 3.80
CA ARG A 14 -3.51 76.15 2.73
C ARG A 14 -2.13 76.76 2.50
N LYS A 15 -1.69 76.82 1.25
CA LYS A 15 -0.37 77.36 0.89
C LYS A 15 -0.40 78.89 0.87
N ALA A 16 0.75 79.52 1.16
CA ALA A 16 0.89 80.97 1.09
C ALA A 16 0.65 81.47 -0.35
N GLY A 17 -0.24 82.43 -0.53
CA GLY A 17 -0.64 82.96 -1.85
C GLY A 17 -1.67 82.14 -2.62
N GLU A 18 -2.10 80.98 -2.10
CA GLU A 18 -3.16 80.15 -2.72
C GLU A 18 -4.53 80.82 -2.50
N SER A 19 -5.36 80.90 -3.56
CA SER A 19 -6.75 81.35 -3.44
C SER A 19 -7.58 80.30 -2.69
N LEU A 20 -8.70 80.71 -2.09
CA LEU A 20 -9.58 79.79 -1.36
C LEU A 20 -10.12 78.66 -2.27
N LEU A 21 -10.50 79.02 -3.50
CA LEU A 21 -10.99 78.10 -4.52
C LEU A 21 -9.94 77.03 -4.89
N ALA A 22 -8.70 77.45 -5.14
CA ALA A 22 -7.61 76.52 -5.47
C ALA A 22 -7.28 75.57 -4.30
N TYR A 23 -7.39 76.06 -3.06
CA TYR A 23 -7.22 75.24 -1.86
C TYR A 23 -8.32 74.18 -1.73
N GLU A 24 -9.58 74.55 -1.92
CA GLU A 24 -10.73 73.63 -1.85
C GLU A 24 -10.69 72.57 -2.97
N GLU A 25 -10.35 72.96 -4.20
CA GLU A 25 -10.16 72.02 -5.33
C GLU A 25 -9.05 71.01 -5.04
N ARG A 26 -7.92 71.45 -4.49
CA ARG A 26 -6.81 70.56 -4.11
C ARG A 26 -7.20 69.60 -2.99
N LEU A 27 -7.93 70.08 -1.98
CA LEU A 27 -8.41 69.24 -0.89
C LEU A 27 -9.41 68.20 -1.38
N ALA A 28 -10.34 68.59 -2.26
CA ALA A 28 -11.30 67.69 -2.89
C ALA A 28 -10.60 66.61 -3.72
N ALA A 29 -9.59 66.98 -4.52
CA ALA A 29 -8.77 66.04 -5.29
C ALA A 29 -8.05 65.03 -4.37
N PHE A 30 -7.49 65.49 -3.24
CA PHE A 30 -6.82 64.62 -2.27
C PHE A 30 -7.78 63.63 -1.60
N ILE A 31 -8.97 64.09 -1.20
CA ILE A 31 -10.01 63.22 -0.62
C ILE A 31 -10.45 62.18 -1.66
N GLN A 32 -10.64 62.60 -2.91
CA GLN A 32 -11.01 61.69 -3.99
C GLN A 32 -9.93 60.64 -4.24
N GLU A 33 -8.66 61.03 -4.25
CA GLU A 33 -7.53 60.11 -4.44
C GLU A 33 -7.42 59.12 -3.27
N ALA A 34 -7.60 59.58 -2.02
CA ALA A 34 -7.61 58.73 -0.84
C ALA A 34 -8.77 57.72 -0.87
N ASN A 35 -9.97 58.16 -1.28
CA ASN A 35 -11.12 57.29 -1.47
C ASN A 35 -10.87 56.27 -2.58
N ASN A 36 -10.34 56.69 -3.73
CA ASN A 36 -10.00 55.79 -4.84
C ASN A 36 -8.98 54.73 -4.41
N ARG A 37 -7.95 55.11 -3.64
CA ARG A 37 -6.95 54.18 -3.08
C ARG A 37 -7.58 53.21 -2.09
N ALA A 38 -8.47 53.68 -1.21
CA ALA A 38 -9.19 52.83 -0.27
C ALA A 38 -10.09 51.82 -1.00
N THR A 39 -10.82 52.25 -2.04
CA THR A 39 -11.64 51.37 -2.86
C THR A 39 -10.80 50.35 -3.64
N ALA A 40 -9.67 50.76 -4.21
CA ALA A 40 -8.76 49.86 -4.91
C ALA A 40 -8.17 48.81 -3.96
N ALA A 41 -7.72 49.22 -2.77
CA ALA A 41 -7.21 48.30 -1.75
C ALA A 41 -8.28 47.31 -1.26
N ALA A 42 -9.54 47.75 -1.11
CA ALA A 42 -10.65 46.87 -0.75
C ALA A 42 -10.95 45.83 -1.85
N LYS A 43 -10.92 46.24 -3.13
CA LYS A 43 -11.09 45.33 -4.26
C LYS A 43 -9.97 44.29 -4.33
N GLU A 44 -8.73 44.72 -4.14
CA GLU A 44 -7.57 43.83 -4.15
C GLU A 44 -7.63 42.81 -3.01
N ARG A 45 -7.99 43.26 -1.80
CA ARG A 45 -8.18 42.36 -0.66
C ARG A 45 -9.26 41.32 -0.93
N ASN A 46 -10.42 41.73 -1.44
CA ASN A 46 -11.51 40.80 -1.78
C ASN A 46 -11.08 39.79 -2.84
N ARG A 47 -10.27 40.21 -3.82
CA ARG A 47 -9.74 39.31 -4.85
C ARG A 47 -8.80 38.27 -4.26
N LEU A 48 -7.86 38.68 -3.41
CA LEU A 48 -6.93 37.77 -2.75
C LEU A 48 -7.67 36.77 -1.84
N GLU A 49 -8.69 37.23 -1.12
CA GLU A 49 -9.53 36.38 -0.28
C GLU A 49 -10.28 35.33 -1.11
N GLN A 50 -10.86 35.72 -2.26
CA GLN A 50 -11.49 34.78 -3.20
C GLN A 50 -10.50 33.76 -3.80
N GLU A 51 -9.29 34.20 -4.16
CA GLU A 51 -8.25 33.31 -4.68
C GLU A 51 -7.77 32.31 -3.61
N GLU A 52 -7.64 32.75 -2.35
CA GLU A 52 -7.29 31.88 -1.23
C GLU A 52 -8.41 30.87 -0.91
N GLU A 53 -9.67 31.30 -0.90
CA GLU A 53 -10.82 30.41 -0.72
C GLU A 53 -10.90 29.36 -1.83
N ALA A 54 -10.71 29.76 -3.09
CA ALA A 54 -10.69 28.82 -4.21
C ALA A 54 -9.55 27.81 -4.09
N LYS A 55 -8.38 28.24 -3.60
CA LYS A 55 -7.24 27.34 -3.35
C LYS A 55 -7.55 26.35 -2.23
N ARG A 56 -8.12 26.81 -1.11
CA ARG A 56 -8.53 25.94 0.01
C ARG A 56 -9.56 24.91 -0.42
N GLN A 57 -10.57 25.31 -1.20
CA GLN A 57 -11.59 24.38 -1.74
C GLN A 57 -10.96 23.31 -2.64
N LYS A 58 -9.99 23.69 -3.48
CA LYS A 58 -9.27 22.74 -4.33
C LYS A 58 -8.44 21.75 -3.52
N GLU A 59 -7.70 22.23 -2.53
CA GLU A 59 -6.91 21.39 -1.62
C GLU A 59 -7.79 20.41 -0.84
N GLU A 60 -8.96 20.86 -0.36
CA GLU A 60 -9.93 20.00 0.31
C GLU A 60 -10.49 18.93 -0.64
N GLN A 61 -10.84 19.30 -1.87
CA GLN A 61 -11.29 18.34 -2.88
C GLN A 61 -10.21 17.31 -3.22
N ASP A 62 -8.96 17.73 -3.36
CA ASP A 62 -7.84 16.82 -3.66
C ASP A 62 -7.56 15.89 -2.46
N ARG A 63 -7.71 16.38 -1.23
CA ARG A 63 -7.61 15.56 -0.02
C ARG A 63 -8.72 14.51 0.05
N LEU A 64 -9.97 14.89 -0.25
CA LEU A 64 -11.09 13.95 -0.29
C LEU A 64 -10.88 12.86 -1.35
N ARG A 65 -10.36 13.21 -2.53
CA ARG A 65 -10.02 12.22 -3.57
C ARG A 65 -8.93 11.24 -3.12
N GLN A 66 -7.93 11.72 -2.37
CA GLN A 66 -6.89 10.87 -1.82
C GLN A 66 -7.47 9.89 -0.79
N GLU A 67 -8.31 10.38 0.12
CA GLU A 67 -8.95 9.55 1.15
C GLU A 67 -9.85 8.47 0.52
N GLU A 68 -10.62 8.82 -0.52
CA GLU A 68 -11.44 7.84 -1.25
C GLU A 68 -10.58 6.79 -1.98
N ALA A 69 -9.46 7.21 -2.58
CA ALA A 69 -8.53 6.29 -3.25
C ALA A 69 -7.84 5.34 -2.25
N GLU A 70 -7.46 5.84 -1.07
CA GLU A 70 -6.89 5.02 0.01
C GLU A 70 -7.92 4.03 0.57
N ALA A 71 -9.15 4.49 0.85
CA ALA A 71 -10.23 3.62 1.30
C ALA A 71 -10.53 2.51 0.29
N LYS A 72 -10.51 2.83 -1.02
CA LYS A 72 -10.68 1.84 -2.08
C LYS A 72 -9.57 0.80 -2.08
N ARG A 73 -8.30 1.22 -1.97
CA ARG A 73 -7.15 0.30 -1.89
C ARG A 73 -7.22 -0.61 -0.68
N GLN A 74 -7.56 -0.07 0.49
CA GLN A 74 -7.72 -0.87 1.71
C GLN A 74 -8.83 -1.91 1.56
N LYS A 75 -9.93 -1.56 0.91
CA LYS A 75 -11.01 -2.51 0.62
C LYS A 75 -10.56 -3.63 -0.31
N GLU A 76 -9.90 -3.29 -1.42
CA GLU A 76 -9.36 -4.29 -2.37
C GLU A 76 -8.35 -5.22 -1.70
N GLU A 77 -7.50 -4.71 -0.82
CA GLU A 77 -6.57 -5.52 -0.04
C GLU A 77 -7.29 -6.44 0.95
N GLN A 78 -8.29 -5.94 1.67
CA GLN A 78 -9.09 -6.75 2.58
C GLN A 78 -9.84 -7.86 1.84
N ASP A 79 -10.39 -7.58 0.67
CA ASP A 79 -11.07 -8.59 -0.16
C ASP A 79 -10.08 -9.62 -0.70
N ARG A 80 -8.86 -9.22 -1.07
CA ARG A 80 -7.77 -10.15 -1.43
C ARG A 80 -7.42 -11.09 -0.27
N LEU A 81 -7.26 -10.55 0.93
CA LEU A 81 -6.94 -11.35 2.13
C LEU A 81 -8.07 -12.33 2.48
N ARG A 82 -9.34 -11.91 2.37
CA ARG A 82 -10.49 -12.81 2.57
C ARG A 82 -10.49 -13.95 1.56
N GLN A 83 -10.16 -13.68 0.31
CA GLN A 83 -10.08 -14.71 -0.72
C GLN A 83 -8.97 -15.72 -0.41
N GLU A 84 -7.78 -15.25 -0.05
CA GLU A 84 -6.66 -16.11 0.34
C GLU A 84 -7.01 -16.99 1.55
N GLU A 85 -7.68 -16.43 2.56
CA GLU A 85 -8.17 -17.19 3.72
C GLU A 85 -9.19 -18.26 3.31
N ALA A 86 -10.14 -17.92 2.43
CA ALA A 86 -11.14 -18.87 1.93
C ALA A 86 -10.49 -20.01 1.14
N ASP A 87 -9.48 -19.73 0.32
CA ASP A 87 -8.75 -20.74 -0.44
C ASP A 87 -7.96 -21.68 0.48
N LEU A 88 -7.30 -21.13 1.52
CA LEU A 88 -6.60 -21.91 2.54
C LEU A 88 -7.56 -22.81 3.32
N GLN A 89 -8.73 -22.29 3.70
CA GLN A 89 -9.77 -23.06 4.39
C GLN A 89 -10.32 -24.17 3.50
N ALA A 90 -10.61 -23.90 2.23
CA ALA A 90 -11.09 -24.91 1.28
C ALA A 90 -10.07 -26.04 1.11
N ALA A 91 -8.78 -25.72 1.02
CA ALA A 91 -7.71 -26.70 0.97
C ALA A 91 -7.62 -27.54 2.27
N ALA A 92 -7.80 -26.91 3.44
CA ALA A 92 -7.81 -27.60 4.73
C ALA A 92 -9.00 -28.56 4.86
N GLU A 93 -10.20 -28.14 4.46
CA GLU A 93 -11.39 -28.97 4.44
C GLU A 93 -11.24 -30.16 3.48
N HIS A 94 -10.70 -29.93 2.28
CA HIS A 94 -10.43 -31.00 1.33
C HIS A 94 -9.51 -32.07 1.95
N ARG A 95 -8.41 -31.66 2.59
CA ARG A 95 -7.52 -32.59 3.31
C ARG A 95 -8.23 -33.31 4.46
N SER A 96 -9.12 -32.63 5.18
CA SER A 96 -9.89 -33.25 6.26
C SER A 96 -10.82 -34.35 5.74
N ARG A 97 -11.57 -34.07 4.67
CA ARG A 97 -12.44 -35.07 4.02
C ARG A 97 -11.64 -36.26 3.51
N GLN A 98 -10.44 -36.02 2.97
CA GLN A 98 -9.56 -37.10 2.53
C GLN A 98 -9.10 -38.00 3.69
N ARG A 99 -8.73 -37.42 4.85
CA ARG A 99 -8.40 -38.20 6.06
C ARG A 99 -9.59 -38.97 6.59
N GLU A 100 -10.78 -38.36 6.62
CA GLU A 100 -11.99 -39.04 7.09
C GLU A 100 -12.30 -40.28 6.24
N ARG A 101 -12.21 -40.19 4.91
CA ARG A 101 -12.35 -41.35 4.02
C ARG A 101 -11.32 -42.45 4.31
N LEU A 102 -10.10 -42.07 4.69
CA LEU A 102 -9.07 -43.04 5.07
C LEU A 102 -9.44 -43.74 6.37
N PHE A 103 -9.82 -42.99 7.41
CA PHE A 103 -10.23 -43.57 8.69
C PHE A 103 -11.42 -44.50 8.54
N THR A 104 -12.42 -44.15 7.71
CA THR A 104 -13.54 -45.06 7.44
C THR A 104 -13.07 -46.38 6.82
N ARG A 105 -12.10 -46.34 5.91
CA ARG A 105 -11.52 -47.55 5.30
C ARG A 105 -10.68 -48.35 6.31
N GLU A 106 -9.92 -47.66 7.15
CA GLU A 106 -9.15 -48.27 8.24
C GLU A 106 -10.06 -49.05 9.19
N THR A 107 -11.18 -48.46 9.63
CA THR A 107 -12.16 -49.16 10.48
C THR A 107 -12.71 -50.42 9.81
N VAL A 108 -13.02 -50.37 8.50
CA VAL A 108 -13.48 -51.56 7.76
C VAL A 108 -12.40 -52.65 7.73
N ILE A 109 -11.12 -52.29 7.62
CA ILE A 109 -10.01 -53.24 7.66
C ILE A 109 -9.90 -53.88 9.04
N ASP A 110 -9.99 -53.07 10.09
CA ASP A 110 -9.92 -53.57 11.47
C ASP A 110 -11.05 -54.56 11.77
N ASP A 111 -12.28 -54.25 11.32
CA ASP A 111 -13.44 -55.13 11.45
C ASP A 111 -13.25 -56.45 10.69
N GLU A 112 -12.79 -56.39 9.43
CA GLU A 112 -12.54 -57.56 8.59
C GLU A 112 -11.39 -58.42 9.16
N ALA A 113 -10.33 -57.80 9.65
CA ALA A 113 -9.21 -58.49 10.29
C ALA A 113 -9.68 -59.21 11.57
N ALA A 114 -10.51 -58.57 12.39
CA ALA A 114 -11.10 -59.20 13.57
C ALA A 114 -11.97 -60.42 13.19
N HIS A 115 -12.77 -60.32 12.13
CA HIS A 115 -13.56 -61.43 11.60
C HIS A 115 -12.70 -62.61 11.16
N TRP A 116 -11.61 -62.38 10.42
CA TRP A 116 -10.73 -63.46 9.98
C TRP A 116 -9.95 -64.12 11.11
N VAL A 117 -9.58 -63.39 12.16
CA VAL A 117 -9.00 -63.96 13.38
C VAL A 117 -9.99 -64.94 14.04
N GLU A 118 -11.28 -64.62 14.04
CA GLU A 118 -12.33 -65.52 14.54
C GLU A 118 -12.49 -66.76 13.65
N VAL A 119 -12.59 -66.59 12.32
CA VAL A 119 -12.79 -67.70 11.35
C VAL A 119 -11.59 -68.65 11.31
N THR A 120 -10.36 -68.13 11.30
CA THR A 120 -9.13 -68.95 11.30
C THR A 120 -8.94 -69.74 12.59
N SER A 121 -9.56 -69.29 13.68
CA SER A 121 -9.58 -70.03 14.95
C SER A 121 -10.59 -71.20 14.94
N ALA A 122 -11.47 -71.27 13.93
CA ALA A 122 -12.61 -72.18 13.89
C ALA A 122 -12.57 -73.31 12.82
N ASP A 123 -12.06 -73.10 11.59
CA ASP A 123 -12.04 -74.16 10.55
C ASP A 123 -11.01 -73.95 9.40
N GLY A 124 -10.65 -75.05 8.72
CA GLY A 124 -9.47 -75.16 7.85
C GLY A 124 -9.61 -74.66 6.40
N ALA A 125 -8.62 -73.84 6.01
CA ALA A 125 -7.83 -73.76 4.75
C ALA A 125 -8.26 -72.99 3.46
N PRO A 126 -9.46 -73.09 2.83
CA PRO A 126 -9.66 -72.47 1.51
C PRO A 126 -10.34 -71.08 1.52
N GLU A 127 -11.21 -70.76 2.49
CA GLU A 127 -11.76 -69.40 2.62
C GLU A 127 -10.73 -68.42 3.20
N THR A 128 -9.86 -68.94 4.07
CA THR A 128 -8.76 -68.19 4.69
C THR A 128 -7.75 -67.66 3.67
N GLU A 129 -7.49 -68.38 2.57
CA GLU A 129 -6.56 -67.93 1.52
C GLU A 129 -7.08 -66.70 0.75
N LYS A 130 -8.38 -66.63 0.48
CA LYS A 130 -9.00 -65.46 -0.18
C LYS A 130 -9.06 -64.24 0.74
N GLY A 131 -9.38 -64.44 2.03
CA GLY A 131 -9.34 -63.39 3.05
C GLY A 131 -7.95 -62.79 3.22
N LEU A 132 -6.92 -63.65 3.30
CA LEU A 132 -5.52 -63.22 3.38
C LEU A 132 -5.09 -62.42 2.14
N SER A 133 -5.54 -62.80 0.94
CA SER A 133 -5.25 -62.04 -0.28
C SER A 133 -5.93 -60.66 -0.30
N ALA A 134 -7.16 -60.55 0.20
CA ALA A 134 -7.86 -59.27 0.30
C ALA A 134 -7.18 -58.35 1.34
N LEU A 135 -6.83 -58.88 2.50
CA LEU A 135 -6.10 -58.15 3.54
C LEU A 135 -4.73 -57.67 3.04
N ALA A 136 -4.00 -58.52 2.30
CA ALA A 136 -2.70 -58.15 1.71
C ALA A 136 -2.83 -57.01 0.70
N GLN A 137 -3.86 -57.02 -0.16
CA GLN A 137 -4.09 -55.95 -1.13
C GLN A 137 -4.41 -54.63 -0.43
N VAL A 138 -5.28 -54.66 0.58
CA VAL A 138 -5.65 -53.44 1.29
C VAL A 138 -4.50 -52.90 2.13
N SER A 139 -3.70 -53.79 2.76
CA SER A 139 -2.46 -53.40 3.45
C SER A 139 -1.46 -52.73 2.51
N HIS A 140 -1.31 -53.26 1.29
CA HIS A 140 -0.48 -52.66 0.26
C HIS A 140 -0.97 -51.25 -0.12
N ASP A 141 -2.27 -51.09 -0.35
CA ASP A 141 -2.87 -49.80 -0.72
C ASP A 141 -2.72 -48.76 0.40
N LEU A 142 -2.81 -49.19 1.67
CA LEU A 142 -2.55 -48.34 2.83
C LEU A 142 -1.09 -47.88 2.85
N VAL A 143 -0.12 -48.79 2.70
CA VAL A 143 1.31 -48.45 2.66
C VAL A 143 1.64 -47.50 1.50
N ALA A 144 1.08 -47.74 0.32
CA ALA A 144 1.26 -46.86 -0.84
C ALA A 144 0.73 -45.44 -0.56
N THR A 145 -0.39 -45.34 0.15
CA THR A 145 -0.96 -44.04 0.52
C THR A 145 -0.16 -43.35 1.62
N CYS A 146 0.32 -44.10 2.63
CA CYS A 146 1.22 -43.57 3.66
C CYS A 146 2.53 -43.05 3.05
N ALA A 147 3.09 -43.73 2.04
CA ALA A 147 4.29 -43.27 1.35
C ALA A 147 4.08 -41.91 0.65
N LEU A 148 2.94 -41.72 -0.03
CA LEU A 148 2.59 -40.43 -0.63
C LEU A 148 2.40 -39.33 0.42
N GLN A 149 1.76 -39.65 1.55
CA GLN A 149 1.62 -38.70 2.66
C GLN A 149 2.97 -38.33 3.29
N GLN A 150 3.90 -39.28 3.38
CA GLN A 150 5.25 -39.03 3.87
C GLN A 150 6.01 -38.05 2.95
N GLU A 151 5.86 -38.19 1.64
CA GLU A 151 6.45 -37.28 0.64
C GLU A 151 5.88 -35.86 0.75
N GLU A 152 4.56 -35.73 0.93
CA GLU A 152 3.91 -34.43 1.16
C GLU A 152 4.40 -33.76 2.47
N ILE A 153 4.54 -34.51 3.56
CA ILE A 153 5.07 -34.00 4.84
C ILE A 153 6.50 -33.50 4.67
N LEU A 154 7.34 -34.24 3.95
CA LEU A 154 8.71 -33.84 3.65
C LEU A 154 8.77 -32.54 2.84
N HIS A 155 7.92 -32.40 1.81
CA HIS A 155 7.83 -31.17 1.02
C HIS A 155 7.38 -29.97 1.85
N LEU A 156 6.40 -30.16 2.75
CA LEU A 156 5.96 -29.12 3.67
C LEU A 156 7.06 -28.72 4.65
N GLN A 157 7.81 -29.67 5.21
CA GLN A 157 8.96 -29.37 6.06
C GLN A 157 10.01 -28.54 5.31
N GLN A 158 10.37 -28.91 4.08
CA GLN A 158 11.30 -28.12 3.25
C GLN A 158 10.80 -26.69 3.00
N THR A 159 9.50 -26.54 2.75
CA THR A 159 8.88 -25.22 2.55
C THR A 159 8.96 -24.37 3.83
N VAL A 160 8.65 -24.96 4.98
CA VAL A 160 8.74 -24.29 6.29
C VAL A 160 10.18 -23.90 6.61
N ASP A 161 11.15 -24.79 6.37
CA ASP A 161 12.57 -24.50 6.58
C ASP A 161 13.05 -23.36 5.68
N GLN A 162 12.60 -23.32 4.42
CA GLN A 162 12.93 -22.22 3.50
C GLN A 162 12.32 -20.90 3.97
N MET A 163 11.08 -20.90 4.43
CA MET A 163 10.43 -19.71 4.98
C MET A 163 11.16 -19.23 6.24
N LEU A 164 11.54 -20.14 7.13
CA LEU A 164 12.28 -19.82 8.34
C LEU A 164 13.67 -19.22 8.02
N ALA A 165 14.39 -19.79 7.05
CA ALA A 165 15.68 -19.26 6.61
C ALA A 165 15.54 -17.84 6.03
N ARG A 166 14.48 -17.57 5.25
CA ARG A 166 14.19 -16.23 4.71
C ARG A 166 13.83 -15.24 5.82
N LEU A 167 13.01 -15.65 6.79
CA LEU A 167 12.68 -14.83 7.95
C LEU A 167 13.91 -14.49 8.78
N GLN A 168 14.77 -15.48 9.06
CA GLN A 168 16.04 -15.24 9.75
C GLN A 168 16.97 -14.34 8.96
N ALA A 169 17.01 -14.44 7.62
CA ALA A 169 17.79 -13.53 6.78
C ALA A 169 17.24 -12.10 6.82
N LEU A 170 15.92 -11.92 6.88
CA LEU A 170 15.27 -10.61 7.06
C LEU A 170 15.53 -10.04 8.47
N GLU A 171 15.47 -10.88 9.51
CA GLU A 171 15.74 -10.48 10.89
C GLU A 171 17.22 -10.12 11.10
N LYS A 172 18.13 -10.86 10.45
CA LYS A 172 19.58 -10.60 10.49
C LYS A 172 20.04 -9.54 9.51
N GLN A 173 19.20 -9.10 8.57
CA GLN A 173 19.50 -7.88 7.82
C GLN A 173 19.54 -6.74 8.85
N PRO A 174 20.72 -6.13 9.10
CA PRO A 174 20.73 -4.86 9.81
C PRO A 174 19.87 -3.91 8.97
N ALA A 175 19.25 -2.93 9.62
CA ALA A 175 18.62 -1.78 8.95
C ALA A 175 19.68 -1.02 8.10
N THR A 176 20.12 -1.62 7.00
CA THR A 176 21.05 -1.07 6.02
C THR A 176 20.35 -0.05 5.13
N VAL A 177 19.03 0.08 5.26
CA VAL A 177 18.27 1.25 4.84
C VAL A 177 18.46 2.43 5.81
N ALA A 178 18.78 2.21 7.08
CA ALA A 178 19.08 3.27 8.05
C ALA A 178 20.58 3.62 8.13
N ALA A 179 21.48 2.77 7.63
CA ALA A 179 22.94 3.01 7.61
C ALA A 179 23.44 3.71 6.33
N ALA A 180 22.61 3.83 5.29
CA ALA A 180 22.84 4.86 4.28
C ALA A 180 22.38 6.19 4.90
N GLY A 181 23.28 6.85 5.63
CA GLY A 181 23.07 8.24 6.00
C GLY A 181 22.69 9.06 4.75
N PRO A 182 21.97 10.19 4.91
CA PRO A 182 21.46 10.99 3.78
C PRO A 182 22.52 11.28 2.70
N SER A 183 23.80 11.35 3.11
CA SER A 183 24.96 11.49 2.22
C SER A 183 25.04 10.43 1.11
N THR A 184 24.76 9.14 1.34
CA THR A 184 25.00 8.11 0.31
C THR A 184 23.94 8.15 -0.80
N LEU A 185 22.70 8.51 -0.48
CA LEU A 185 21.64 8.64 -1.49
C LEU A 185 21.75 9.98 -2.24
N THR A 186 22.05 11.07 -1.52
CA THR A 186 22.31 12.38 -2.13
C THR A 186 23.52 12.34 -3.07
N THR A 187 24.63 11.68 -2.69
CA THR A 187 25.79 11.54 -3.58
C THR A 187 25.47 10.71 -4.83
N ARG A 188 24.65 9.66 -4.71
CA ARG A 188 24.26 8.85 -5.87
C ARG A 188 23.32 9.60 -6.82
N VAL A 189 22.42 10.43 -6.28
CA VAL A 189 21.55 11.31 -7.09
C VAL A 189 22.40 12.37 -7.81
N GLN A 190 23.36 12.99 -7.14
CA GLN A 190 24.24 13.99 -7.76
C GLN A 190 25.06 13.41 -8.92
N VAL A 191 25.64 12.22 -8.74
CA VAL A 191 26.40 11.55 -9.82
C VAL A 191 25.51 11.24 -11.03
N LEU A 192 24.27 10.79 -10.79
CA LEU A 192 23.32 10.54 -11.87
C LEU A 192 22.89 11.83 -12.58
N GLU A 193 22.71 12.93 -11.85
CA GLU A 193 22.39 14.25 -12.43
C GLU A 193 23.53 14.78 -13.30
N ASP A 194 24.77 14.59 -12.87
CA ASP A 194 25.97 14.97 -13.62
C ASP A 194 26.11 14.13 -14.90
N ASP A 195 25.89 12.82 -14.81
CA ASP A 195 25.93 11.90 -15.97
C ASP A 195 24.83 12.24 -16.99
N VAL A 196 23.60 12.51 -16.52
CA VAL A 196 22.50 12.93 -17.40
C VAL A 196 22.80 14.29 -18.04
N SER A 197 23.41 15.21 -17.31
CA SER A 197 23.81 16.52 -17.84
C SER A 197 24.93 16.39 -18.89
N ASN A 198 25.88 15.48 -18.69
CA ASN A 198 26.91 15.17 -19.66
C ASN A 198 26.34 14.52 -20.93
N ILE A 199 25.41 13.57 -20.79
CA ILE A 199 24.73 12.93 -21.93
C ILE A 199 23.96 13.98 -22.76
N LYS A 200 23.24 14.90 -22.09
CA LYS A 200 22.53 15.99 -22.79
C LYS A 200 23.47 16.90 -23.55
N ARG A 201 24.62 17.24 -22.97
CA ARG A 201 25.64 18.08 -23.61
C ARG A 201 26.22 17.40 -24.85
N VAL A 202 26.64 16.14 -24.71
CA VAL A 202 27.17 15.34 -25.84
C VAL A 202 26.12 15.21 -26.95
N HIS A 203 24.86 14.98 -26.59
CA HIS A 203 23.76 14.91 -27.56
C HIS A 203 23.53 16.26 -28.26
N GLN A 204 23.68 17.38 -27.56
CA GLN A 204 23.52 18.71 -28.13
C GLN A 204 24.69 19.09 -29.04
N ASP A 205 25.92 18.77 -28.66
CA ASP A 205 27.14 18.98 -29.46
C ASP A 205 27.12 18.12 -30.75
N PHE A 206 26.57 16.91 -30.66
CA PHE A 206 26.34 16.06 -31.82
C PHE A 206 25.28 16.64 -32.78
N ARG A 207 24.26 17.30 -32.23
CA ARG A 207 23.17 17.91 -33.02
C ARG A 207 23.60 19.20 -33.72
N THR A 208 24.55 19.95 -33.16
CA THR A 208 25.05 21.22 -33.73
C THR A 208 26.23 21.02 -34.70
N SER A 209 26.79 19.80 -34.78
CA SER A 209 27.86 19.43 -35.70
C SER A 209 27.38 18.79 -37.02
N GLN A 210 26.05 18.74 -37.28
CA GLN A 210 25.43 18.43 -38.58
C GLN A 210 24.89 19.71 -39.20
#